data_AF-A0A660PHL1-F1
#
_entry.id   AF-A0A660PHL1-F1
#
_cell.length_a   1.000
_cell.length_b   1.000
_cell.length_c   1.000
_cell.angle_alpha   90.00
_cell.angle_beta   90.00
_cell.angle_gamma   90.00
#
_symmetry.space_group_name_H-M   'P 1'
#
loop_
_entity.id
_entity.type
_entity.pdbx_description
1 polymer ?
#
loop_
_entity_poly.entity_id
_entity_poly.type
_entity_poly.pdbx_seq_one_letter_code
_entity_poly.pdbx_strand_id
1 'polypeptide(L)'
;MWIIRYAVSAILIIALLGFTIQNSYQRVVINIAGITFTDVPLIFVVYVAFCIGLIFWFAISIVQYFRMLGQLSEQKKKNRTLTEEITTLRNLPLEELDEQQEEKD
;
A
#
# COMPACT_ATOMS: atom_id res chain seq x y z
N MET A 1 -1.10 15.49 8.09
CA MET A 1 0.05 15.69 9.03
C MET A 1 0.23 14.45 9.88
N TRP A 2 1.48 14.04 10.11
CA TRP A 2 1.83 12.83 10.86
C TRP A 2 1.21 12.80 12.27
N ILE A 3 1.14 13.95 12.94
CA ILE A 3 0.52 14.14 14.26
C ILE A 3 -0.98 13.82 14.26
N ILE A 4 -1.73 14.30 13.26
CA ILE A 4 -3.18 14.12 13.17
C ILE A 4 -3.49 12.62 12.98
N ARG A 5 -2.70 11.94 12.15
CA ARG A 5 -2.85 10.50 11.91
C ARG A 5 -2.72 9.71 13.22
N TYR A 6 -1.71 10.01 14.03
CA TYR A 6 -1.52 9.31 15.29
C TYR A 6 -2.54 9.67 16.35
N ALA A 7 -2.96 10.94 16.43
CA ALA A 7 -4.04 11.35 17.32
C ALA A 7 -5.34 10.58 17.02
N VAL A 8 -5.70 10.48 15.74
CA VAL A 8 -6.87 9.70 15.29
C VAL A 8 -6.71 8.22 15.60
N SER A 9 -5.53 7.64 15.35
CA SER A 9 -5.25 6.24 15.71
C SER A 9 -5.36 5.98 17.21
N ALA A 10 -4.86 6.88 18.06
CA ALA A 10 -4.97 6.74 19.51
C ALA A 10 -6.44 6.80 19.99
N ILE A 11 -7.22 7.74 19.45
CA ILE A 11 -8.66 7.86 19.75
C ILE A 11 -9.38 6.56 19.35
N LEU A 12 -9.09 6.01 18.17
CA LEU A 12 -9.66 4.75 17.71
C LEU A 12 -9.33 3.58 18.66
N ILE A 13 -8.09 3.48 19.13
CA ILE A 13 -7.69 2.42 20.08
C ILE A 13 -8.44 2.58 21.40
N ILE A 14 -8.55 3.79 21.93
CA ILE A 14 -9.28 4.06 23.18
C ILE A 14 -10.76 3.69 23.02
N ALA A 15 -11.38 4.09 21.91
CA ALA A 15 -12.77 3.76 21.61
C ALA A 15 -12.98 2.23 21.50
N LEU A 16 -12.06 1.53 20.84
CA LEU A 16 -12.11 0.07 20.70
C LEU A 16 -11.98 -0.65 22.05
N LEU A 17 -11.08 -0.18 22.93
CA LEU A 17 -10.93 -0.71 24.28
C LEU A 17 -12.17 -0.45 25.13
N GLY A 18 -12.72 0.77 25.06
CA GLY A 18 -13.98 1.11 25.74
C GLY A 18 -15.14 0.22 25.30
N PHE A 19 -15.30 0.03 23.99
CA PHE A 19 -16.27 -0.89 23.42
C PHE A 19 -16.07 -2.33 23.92
N THR A 20 -14.82 -2.80 23.94
CA THR A 20 -14.47 -4.14 24.42
C THR A 20 -14.86 -4.35 25.88
N ILE A 21 -14.54 -3.38 26.75
CA ILE A 21 -14.84 -3.47 28.18
C ILE A 21 -16.36 -3.50 28.40
N GLN A 22 -17.08 -2.58 27.75
CA GLN A 22 -18.54 -2.46 27.90
C GLN A 22 -19.27 -3.72 27.46
N ASN A 23 -18.76 -4.42 26.44
CA ASN A 23 -19.41 -5.60 25.86
C ASN A 23 -18.79 -6.93 26.34
N SER A 24 -17.87 -6.90 27.30
CA SER A 24 -17.09 -8.08 27.73
C SER A 24 -17.94 -9.23 28.27
N TYR A 25 -19.06 -8.94 28.92
CA TYR A 25 -19.98 -9.95 29.47
C TYR A 25 -21.09 -10.38 28.51
N GLN A 26 -21.21 -9.73 27.34
CA GLN A 26 -22.27 -10.04 26.39
C GLN A 26 -22.03 -11.38 25.71
N ARG A 27 -23.07 -12.22 25.67
CA ARG A 27 -23.06 -13.51 24.98
C ARG A 27 -24.03 -13.48 23.81
N VAL A 28 -23.67 -14.15 22.72
CA VAL A 28 -24.41 -14.16 21.47
C VAL A 28 -24.57 -15.56 20.92
N VAL A 29 -25.61 -15.74 20.12
CA VAL A 29 -25.83 -16.95 19.32
C VAL A 29 -25.29 -16.69 17.92
N ILE A 30 -24.48 -17.62 17.42
CA ILE A 30 -23.88 -17.51 16.08
C ILE A 30 -24.34 -18.71 15.27
N ASN A 31 -24.79 -18.45 14.05
CA ASN A 31 -25.03 -19.51 13.06
C ASN A 31 -23.97 -19.39 11.97
N ILE A 32 -23.13 -20.41 11.83
CA ILE A 32 -22.10 -20.47 10.80
C ILE A 32 -22.34 -21.74 9.98
N ALA A 33 -22.64 -21.57 8.69
CA ALA A 33 -22.82 -22.66 7.75
C ALA A 33 -23.79 -23.76 8.25
N GLY A 34 -24.88 -23.35 8.92
CA GLY A 34 -25.89 -24.25 9.46
C GLY A 34 -25.59 -24.79 10.86
N ILE A 35 -24.39 -24.58 11.41
CA ILE A 35 -24.04 -24.96 12.79
C ILE A 35 -24.34 -23.78 13.71
N THR A 36 -25.12 -24.04 14.77
CA THR A 36 -25.49 -23.02 15.76
C THR A 36 -24.65 -23.17 17.02
N PHE A 37 -23.92 -22.12 17.36
CA PHE A 37 -23.18 -21.99 18.61
C PHE A 37 -23.95 -21.05 19.52
N THR A 38 -24.45 -21.57 20.64
CA THR A 38 -25.11 -20.78 21.67
C THR A 38 -24.11 -20.29 22.70
N ASP A 39 -24.40 -19.14 23.31
CA ASP A 39 -23.70 -18.64 24.49
C ASP A 39 -22.21 -18.28 24.27
N VAL A 40 -21.87 -17.82 23.08
CA VAL A 40 -20.50 -17.43 22.73
C VAL A 40 -20.23 -16.00 23.18
N PRO A 41 -19.12 -15.71 23.88
CA PRO A 41 -18.76 -14.33 24.24
C PRO A 41 -18.62 -13.45 22.99
N LEU A 42 -19.34 -12.31 22.94
CA LEU A 42 -19.33 -11.40 21.79
C LEU A 42 -17.90 -10.97 21.43
N ILE A 43 -17.09 -10.69 22.45
CA ILE A 43 -15.70 -10.27 22.27
C ILE A 43 -14.87 -11.30 21.49
N PHE A 44 -15.13 -12.59 21.71
CA PHE A 44 -14.44 -13.66 21.00
C PHE A 44 -14.82 -13.67 19.51
N VAL A 45 -16.10 -13.47 19.20
CA VAL A 45 -16.61 -13.40 17.82
C VAL A 45 -15.99 -12.23 17.08
N VAL A 46 -16.00 -11.06 17.70
CA VAL A 46 -15.42 -9.83 17.13
C VAL A 46 -13.93 -9.98 16.91
N TYR A 47 -13.22 -10.59 17.87
CA TYR A 47 -11.79 -10.88 17.73
C TYR A 47 -11.49 -11.80 16.54
N VAL A 48 -12.20 -12.92 16.40
CA VAL A 48 -12.02 -13.85 15.28
C VAL A 48 -12.34 -13.17 13.95
N ALA A 49 -13.44 -12.41 13.87
CA ALA A 49 -13.80 -11.67 12.67
C ALA A 49 -12.73 -10.63 12.28
N PHE A 50 -12.16 -9.94 13.27
CA PHE A 50 -11.07 -9.00 13.06
C PHE A 50 -9.80 -9.70 12.56
N CYS A 51 -9.41 -10.84 13.14
CA CYS A 51 -8.27 -11.62 12.67
C CYS A 51 -8.45 -12.07 11.22
N ILE A 52 -9.63 -12.56 10.84
CA ILE A 52 -9.94 -12.94 9.46
C ILE A 52 -9.81 -11.72 8.55
N GLY A 53 -10.41 -10.59 8.92
CA GLY A 53 -10.31 -9.34 8.17
C GLY A 53 -8.86 -8.88 7.97
N LEU A 54 -8.03 -8.97 9.00
CA LEU A 54 -6.60 -8.65 8.92
C LEU A 54 -5.86 -9.58 7.96
N ILE A 55 -6.10 -10.89 8.01
CA ILE A 55 -5.46 -11.86 7.11
C ILE A 55 -5.84 -11.56 5.66
N PHE A 56 -7.13 -11.31 5.40
CA PHE A 56 -7.61 -10.93 4.06
C PHE A 56 -6.97 -9.63 3.57
N TRP A 57 -6.95 -8.60 4.41
CA TRP A 57 -6.33 -7.32 4.07
C TRP A 57 -4.83 -7.47 3.81
N PHE A 58 -4.13 -8.27 4.62
CA PHE A 58 -2.71 -8.55 4.46
C PHE A 58 -2.42 -9.27 3.13
N ALA A 59 -3.21 -10.29 2.79
CA ALA A 59 -3.08 -11.00 1.52
C ALA A 59 -3.25 -10.05 0.31
N ILE A 60 -4.26 -9.17 0.34
CA ILE A 60 -4.48 -8.17 -0.70
C ILE A 60 -3.28 -7.20 -0.77
N SER A 61 -2.78 -6.76 0.38
CA SER A 61 -1.66 -5.83 0.48
C SER A 61 -0.37 -6.41 -0.11
N ILE A 62 -0.11 -7.70 0.10
CA ILE A 62 1.04 -8.40 -0.53
C ILE A 62 0.95 -8.32 -2.06
N VAL A 63 -0.22 -8.63 -2.64
CA VAL A 63 -0.41 -8.59 -4.10
C VAL A 63 -0.20 -7.17 -4.63
N GLN A 64 -0.72 -6.16 -3.94
CA GLN A 64 -0.52 -4.76 -4.30
C GLN A 64 0.96 -4.36 -4.22
N TYR A 65 1.67 -4.80 -3.18
CA TYR A 65 3.09 -4.53 -3.00
C TYR A 65 3.92 -5.08 -4.18
N PHE A 66 3.67 -6.32 -4.60
CA PHE A 66 4.35 -6.90 -5.76
C PHE A 66 4.03 -6.16 -7.07
N ARG A 67 2.77 -5.74 -7.28
CA ARG A 67 2.41 -4.89 -8.43
C ARG A 67 3.18 -3.57 -8.42
N MET A 68 3.32 -2.95 -7.25
CA MET A 68 4.03 -1.69 -7.10
C MET A 68 5.53 -1.85 -7.39
N LEU A 69 6.16 -2.96 -6.97
CA LEU A 69 7.54 -3.27 -7.32
C LEU A 69 7.74 -3.41 -8.85
N GLY A 70 6.79 -4.08 -9.52
CA GLY A 70 6.81 -4.20 -10.98
C GLY A 70 6.77 -2.83 -11.67
N GLN A 71 5.80 -2.00 -11.28
CA GLN A 71 5.66 -0.62 -11.78
C GLN A 71 6.91 0.23 -11.51
N LEU A 72 7.51 0.10 -10.32
CA LEU A 72 8.74 0.82 -9.98
C LEU A 72 9.90 0.44 -10.90
N SER A 73 10.05 -0.86 -11.21
CA SER A 73 11.10 -1.31 -12.12
C SER A 73 10.90 -0.80 -13.55
N GLU A 74 9.64 -0.77 -14.01
CA GLU A 74 9.28 -0.28 -15.34
C GLU A 74 9.50 1.22 -15.44
N GLN A 75 9.07 1.98 -14.44
CA GLN A 75 9.30 3.43 -14.36
C GLN A 75 10.80 3.75 -14.34
N LYS A 76 11.60 2.99 -13.59
CA LYS A 76 13.06 3.18 -13.56
C LYS A 76 13.72 2.90 -14.92
N LYS A 77 13.27 1.85 -15.63
CA LYS A 77 13.74 1.56 -16.99
C LYS A 77 13.38 2.70 -17.96
N LYS A 78 12.12 3.14 -17.97
CA LYS A 78 11.67 4.27 -18.82
C LYS A 78 12.47 5.54 -18.53
N ASN A 79 12.69 5.85 -17.25
CA ASN A 79 13.47 7.02 -16.85
C ASN A 79 14.91 6.95 -17.36
N ARG A 80 15.55 5.77 -17.26
CA ARG A 80 16.89 5.54 -17.79
C ARG A 80 16.94 5.72 -19.31
N THR A 81 16.03 5.09 -20.07
CA THR A 81 15.97 5.20 -21.53
C THR A 81 15.76 6.65 -21.98
N LEU A 82 14.82 7.38 -21.37
CA LEU A 82 14.60 8.80 -21.67
C LEU A 82 15.83 9.65 -21.37
N THR A 83 16.57 9.32 -20.31
CA THR A 83 17.82 10.03 -19.97
C THR A 83 18.92 9.73 -21.00
N GLU A 84 19.02 8.49 -21.45
CA GLU A 84 19.94 8.08 -22.53
C GLU A 84 19.57 8.79 -23.84
N GLU A 85 18.29 8.83 -24.22
CA GLU A 85 17.80 9.55 -25.41
C GLU A 85 18.12 11.05 -25.35
N ILE A 86 17.88 11.72 -24.23
CA ILE A 86 18.25 13.14 -24.07
C ILE A 86 19.76 13.32 -24.19
N THR A 87 20.56 12.40 -23.63
CA THR A 87 22.02 12.48 -23.72
C THR A 87 22.50 12.28 -25.15
N THR A 88 21.91 11.32 -25.88
CA THR A 88 22.18 11.10 -27.30
C THR A 88 21.75 12.28 -28.16
N LEU A 89 20.60 12.91 -27.88
CA LEU A 89 20.17 14.13 -28.59
C LEU A 89 21.08 15.33 -28.29
N ARG A 90 21.57 15.44 -27.05
CA ARG A 90 22.51 16.51 -26.66
C ARG A 90 23.90 16.31 -27.25
N ASN A 91 24.30 15.05 -27.44
CA ASN A 91 25.56 14.66 -28.04
C ASN A 91 25.41 14.31 -29.54
N LEU A 92 24.22 14.51 -30.11
CA LEU A 92 23.99 14.37 -31.55
C LEU A 92 24.85 15.46 -32.20
N PRO A 93 25.71 15.08 -33.14
CA PRO A 93 26.95 15.77 -33.38
C PRO A 93 26.76 17.28 -33.62
N LEU A 94 27.52 18.06 -32.84
CA LEU A 94 27.99 19.39 -33.23
C LEU A 94 28.90 19.33 -34.48
N GLU A 95 29.13 18.15 -35.06
CA GLU A 95 29.96 17.88 -36.23
C GLU A 95 29.43 18.58 -37.49
N GLU A 96 28.12 18.87 -37.59
CA GLU A 96 27.59 19.73 -38.65
C GLU A 96 27.98 21.23 -38.48
N LEU A 97 28.43 21.64 -37.28
CA LEU A 97 28.86 23.01 -36.99
C LEU A 97 30.38 23.18 -37.04
N ASP A 98 31.15 22.13 -36.75
CA ASP A 98 32.62 22.16 -36.82
C ASP A 98 33.13 21.97 -38.26
N GLU A 99 32.48 21.13 -39.10
CA GLU A 99 32.86 20.99 -40.52
C GLU A 99 32.62 22.27 -41.35
N GLN A 100 31.70 23.15 -40.92
CA GLN A 100 31.48 24.45 -41.57
C GLN A 100 32.48 25.54 -41.17
N GLN A 101 33.28 25.30 -40.13
CA GLN A 101 34.33 26.24 -39.68
C GLN A 101 35.68 25.93 -40.31
N GLU A 102 36.02 24.66 -40.59
CA GLU A 102 37.29 24.30 -41.24
C GLU A 102 37.30 24.54 -42.77
N GLU A 103 36.15 24.60 -43.44
CA GLU A 103 36.09 24.90 -44.89
C GLU A 103 36.22 26.41 -45.22
N LYS A 104 36.39 27.27 -44.21
CA LYS A 104 36.46 28.73 -44.35
C LYS A 104 37.79 29.38 -43.95
N ASP A 105 38.77 28.61 -43.48
CA ASP A 105 40.15 29.07 -43.22
C ASP A 105 41.13 28.56 -44.30
#